data_AF-D1PV80-F1
#
_entry.id   AF-D1PV80-F1
#
_cell.length_a   1.000
_cell.length_b   1.000
_cell.length_c   1.000
_cell.angle_alpha   90.00
_cell.angle_beta   90.00
_cell.angle_gamma   90.00
#
_symmetry.space_group_name_H-M   'P 1'
#
loop_
_entity.id
_entity.type
_entity.pdbx_description
1 polymer ?
#
loop_
_entity_poly.entity_id
_entity_poly.type
_entity_poly.pdbx_seq_one_letter_code
_entity_poly.pdbx_strand_id
1 'polypeptide(L)' 'MMKAAVKPIEYFDDEELDAYKGRPSDAYTDDETEQFAEILETLRSEEVKAWSRSLVLRGINMPDGIKDEYIELAG' A
#
# COMPACT_ATOMS: atom_id res chain seq x y z
N MET A 1 -12.77 -23.94 -12.97
CA MET A 1 -12.99 -22.49 -12.83
C MET A 1 -12.57 -22.09 -11.41
N MET A 2 -11.33 -21.68 -11.18
CA MET A 2 -10.95 -21.08 -9.90
C MET A 2 -11.52 -19.66 -9.87
N LYS A 3 -12.64 -19.45 -9.18
CA LYS A 3 -12.97 -18.11 -8.70
C LYS A 3 -11.91 -17.78 -7.66
N ALA A 4 -10.87 -17.04 -8.04
CA ALA A 4 -10.01 -16.42 -7.04
C ALA A 4 -10.95 -15.58 -6.16
N ALA A 5 -11.16 -16.01 -4.91
CA ALA A 5 -11.99 -15.30 -3.97
C ALA A 5 -11.25 -14.02 -3.60
N VAL A 6 -11.43 -12.97 -4.40
CA VAL A 6 -10.90 -11.66 -4.09
C VAL A 6 -11.67 -11.18 -2.87
N LYS A 7 -11.06 -11.24 -1.67
CA LYS A 7 -11.66 -10.63 -0.48
C LYS A 7 -11.95 -9.15 -0.81
N PRO A 8 -12.99 -8.55 -0.20
CA PRO A 8 -13.26 -7.11 -0.35
C PRO A 8 -12.01 -6.27 -0.03
N ILE A 9 -12.00 -5.06 -0.60
CA ILE A 9 -11.01 -4.04 -0.28
C ILE A 9 -11.27 -3.55 1.14
N GLU A 10 -10.21 -3.48 1.93
CA GLU A 10 -10.19 -2.93 3.29
C GLU A 10 -9.37 -1.64 3.24
N TYR A 11 -9.90 -0.56 3.81
CA TYR A 11 -9.27 0.75 3.83
C TYR A 11 -8.71 1.01 5.23
N PHE A 12 -7.59 1.73 5.30
CA PHE A 12 -6.82 1.98 6.52
C PHE A 12 -6.69 3.48 6.77
N ASP A 13 -7.79 4.22 6.58
CA ASP A 13 -7.83 5.69 6.57
C ASP A 13 -6.86 6.31 5.53
N ASP A 14 -6.74 5.65 4.37
CA ASP A 14 -5.75 5.92 3.32
C ASP A 14 -6.37 6.07 1.91
N GLU A 15 -7.64 6.50 1.85
CA GLU A 15 -8.40 6.67 0.61
C GLU A 15 -7.75 7.70 -0.34
N GLU A 16 -7.00 8.67 0.18
CA GLU A 16 -6.30 9.67 -0.61
C GLU A 16 -5.28 9.04 -1.57
N LEU A 17 -4.73 7.87 -1.21
CA LEU A 17 -3.79 7.13 -2.04
C LEU A 17 -4.43 6.59 -3.34
N ASP A 18 -5.77 6.54 -3.44
CA ASP A 18 -6.48 6.13 -4.66
C ASP A 18 -6.17 7.08 -5.84
N ALA A 19 -5.75 8.32 -5.57
CA ALA A 19 -5.26 9.26 -6.57
C ALA A 19 -4.02 8.74 -7.34
N TYR A 20 -3.27 7.80 -6.76
CA TYR A 20 -2.05 7.23 -7.35
C TYR A 20 -2.27 5.94 -8.14
N LYS A 21 -3.52 5.53 -8.34
CA LYS A 21 -3.86 4.30 -9.07
C LYS A 21 -3.20 4.24 -10.45
N GLY A 22 -2.60 3.08 -10.76
CA GLY A 22 -1.99 2.79 -12.05
C GLY A 22 -0.64 3.47 -12.28
N ARG A 23 -0.12 4.23 -11.30
CA ARG A 23 1.24 4.78 -11.37
C ARG A 23 2.27 3.67 -11.08
N PRO A 24 3.42 3.65 -11.77
CA PRO A 24 4.48 2.70 -11.49
C PRO A 24 5.23 3.10 -10.20
N SER A 25 5.87 2.14 -9.53
CA SER A 25 6.48 2.33 -8.20
C SER A 25 7.69 3.27 -8.17
N ASP A 26 8.31 3.52 -9.32
CA ASP A 26 9.48 4.38 -9.52
C ASP A 26 9.12 5.82 -9.95
N ALA A 27 7.83 6.15 -10.06
CA ALA A 27 7.36 7.45 -10.53
C ALA A 27 6.81 8.36 -9.44
N TYR A 28 6.99 8.02 -8.16
CA TYR A 28 6.58 8.84 -7.03
C TYR A 28 7.65 9.87 -6.71
N THR A 29 7.26 11.10 -6.38
CA THR A 29 8.18 12.09 -5.79
C THR A 29 8.45 11.75 -4.33
N ASP A 30 9.41 12.45 -3.72
CA ASP A 30 9.70 12.30 -2.29
C ASP A 30 8.46 12.65 -1.43
N ASP A 31 7.79 13.78 -1.71
CA ASP A 31 6.56 14.20 -1.00
C ASP A 31 5.39 13.21 -1.17
N GLU A 32 5.30 12.55 -2.33
CA GLU A 32 4.29 11.52 -2.56
C GLU A 32 4.65 10.22 -1.85
N THR A 33 5.94 9.88 -1.79
CA THR A 33 6.45 8.71 -1.06
C THR A 33 6.20 8.86 0.44
N GLU A 34 6.41 10.05 0.98
CA GLU A 34 6.15 10.37 2.39
C GLU A 34 4.70 10.09 2.79
N GLN A 35 3.71 10.40 1.92
CA GLN A 35 2.31 10.10 2.19
C GLN A 35 2.05 8.60 2.39
N PHE A 36 2.80 7.72 1.71
CA PHE A 36 2.69 6.28 1.96
C PHE A 36 3.42 5.86 3.23
N ALA A 37 4.55 6.49 3.53
CA ALA A 37 5.32 6.24 4.75
C ALA A 37 4.49 6.60 6.00
N GLU A 38 3.87 7.78 6.01
CA GLU A 38 3.00 8.23 7.11
C GLU A 38 1.88 7.22 7.41
N ILE A 39 1.24 6.66 6.37
CA ILE A 39 0.25 5.60 6.55
C ILE A 39 0.91 4.36 7.13
N LEU A 40 2.00 3.88 6.53
CA LEU A 40 2.72 2.66 6.96
C LEU A 40 3.13 2.72 8.44
N GLU A 41 3.62 3.87 8.91
CA GLU A 41 4.04 4.11 10.30
C GLU A 41 2.87 4.08 11.30
N THR A 42 1.65 4.41 10.86
CA THR A 42 0.45 4.40 11.73
C THR A 42 -0.16 3.01 11.89
N LEU A 43 0.19 2.05 11.03
CA LEU A 43 -0.36 0.71 11.04
C LEU A 43 0.17 -0.12 12.21
N ARG A 44 -0.69 -0.96 12.77
CA ARG A 44 -0.23 -2.04 13.66
C ARG A 44 0.48 -3.11 12.82
N SER A 45 1.42 -3.84 13.43
CA SER A 45 2.18 -4.89 12.72
C SER A 45 1.29 -5.93 12.04
N GLU A 46 0.12 -6.27 12.63
CA GLU A 46 -0.84 -7.18 12.00
C GLU A 46 -1.56 -6.60 10.76
N GLU A 47 -1.57 -5.27 10.58
CA GLU A 47 -2.26 -4.55 9.51
C GLU A 47 -1.38 -4.33 8.29
N VAL A 48 -0.05 -4.26 8.44
CA VAL A 48 0.92 -3.95 7.36
C VAL A 48 0.74 -4.85 6.13
N LYS A 49 0.58 -6.16 6.34
CA LYS A 49 0.34 -7.12 5.23
C LYS A 49 -1.03 -6.95 4.59
N ALA A 50 -2.04 -6.59 5.38
CA ALA A 50 -3.40 -6.37 4.89
C ALA A 50 -3.48 -5.06 4.07
N TRP A 51 -2.79 -4.02 4.50
CA TRP A 51 -2.65 -2.75 3.79
C TRP A 51 -1.96 -2.91 2.43
N SER A 52 -0.81 -3.58 2.38
CA SER A 52 -0.13 -3.88 1.10
C SER A 52 -1.03 -4.66 0.14
N ARG A 53 -1.79 -5.64 0.66
CA ARG A 53 -2.81 -6.34 -0.15
C ARG A 53 -3.91 -5.39 -0.62
N SER A 54 -4.34 -4.43 0.18
CA SER A 54 -5.33 -3.41 -0.21
C SER A 54 -4.82 -2.54 -1.37
N LEU A 55 -3.57 -2.05 -1.31
CA LEU A 55 -2.94 -1.30 -2.40
C LEU A 55 -2.98 -2.09 -3.72
N VAL A 56 -2.60 -3.37 -3.69
CA VAL A 56 -2.66 -4.26 -4.85
C VAL A 56 -4.09 -4.41 -5.40
N LEU A 57 -5.08 -4.58 -4.53
CA LEU A 57 -6.49 -4.69 -4.94
C LEU A 57 -7.03 -3.39 -5.54
N ARG A 58 -6.54 -2.24 -5.08
CA ARG A 58 -6.89 -0.92 -5.60
C ARG A 58 -6.12 -0.56 -6.87
N GLY A 59 -5.08 -1.32 -7.22
CA GLY A 59 -4.22 -1.07 -8.37
C GLY A 59 -3.23 0.06 -8.12
N ILE A 60 -2.82 0.24 -6.87
CA ILE A 60 -1.83 1.20 -6.43
C ILE A 60 -0.53 0.42 -6.22
N ASN A 61 0.56 0.89 -6.84
CA ASN A 61 1.87 0.32 -6.58
C ASN A 61 2.49 1.05 -5.39
N MET A 62 3.04 0.29 -4.44
CA MET A 62 3.83 0.86 -3.35
C MET A 62 5.07 1.58 -3.93
N PRO A 63 5.38 2.82 -3.51
CA PRO A 63 6.59 3.53 -3.91
C PRO A 63 7.84 2.73 -3.58
N ASP A 64 8.86 2.77 -4.44
CA ASP A 64 10.13 2.09 -4.21
C ASP A 64 10.80 2.53 -2.91
N GLY A 65 10.64 3.80 -2.53
CA GLY A 65 11.27 4.42 -1.35
C GLY A 65 10.87 3.83 0.00
N ILE A 66 9.71 3.16 0.11
CA ILE A 66 9.22 2.58 1.38
C ILE A 66 9.25 1.04 1.40
N LYS A 67 9.78 0.39 0.36
CA LYS A 67 9.75 -1.08 0.26
C LYS A 67 10.56 -1.78 1.34
N ASP A 68 11.71 -1.22 1.69
CA ASP A 68 12.58 -1.80 2.73
C ASP A 68 11.93 -1.69 4.11
N GLU A 69 11.35 -0.54 4.43
CA GLU A 69 10.58 -0.32 5.68
C GLU A 69 9.36 -1.23 5.77
N TYR A 70 8.61 -1.37 4.67
CA TYR A 70 7.52 -2.33 4.59
C TYR A 70 7.99 -3.76 4.91
N ILE A 71 9.13 -4.20 4.36
CA ILE A 71 9.67 -5.54 4.62
C ILE A 71 10.03 -5.71 6.10
N GLU A 72 10.60 -4.69 6.73
CA GLU A 72 10.93 -4.69 8.16
C GLU A 72 9.67 -4.83 9.02
N LEU A 73 8.64 -4.02 8.77
CA LEU A 73 7.40 -4.01 9.56
C LEU A 73 6.48 -5.19 9.25
N ALA A 74 6.56 -5.75 8.05
CA ALA A 74 5.82 -6.94 7.64
C ALA A 74 6.47 -8.25 8.12
N GLY A 75 7.67 -8.20 8.71
CA GLY A 75 8.43 -9.35 9.22
C GLY A 75 7.64 -10.29 10.11
#